data_AF-A0A7C4FJU1-F1
#
_entry.id   AF-A0A7C4FJU1-F1
#
_cell.length_a   1.000
_cell.length_b   1.000
_cell.length_c   1.000
_cell.angle_alpha   90.00
_cell.angle_beta   90.00
_cell.angle_gamma   90.00
#
_symmetry.space_group_name_H-M   'P 1'
#
loop_
_entity.id
_entity.type
_entity.pdbx_description
1 polymer ?
#
loop_
_entity_poly.entity_id
_entity_poly.type
_entity_poly.pdbx_seq_one_letter_code
_entity_poly.pdbx_strand_id
1 'polypeptide(L)' 'MVLQRLHKDILIPPYGGRLVNLLVSEEEKKELKERIPYLRSIQLSNRFVCDLEMLATGAFSPLDR' A
#
# COMPACT_ATOMS: atom_id res chain seq x y z
N MET A 1 3.94 -36.16 22.82
CA MET A 1 2.88 -35.22 23.26
C MET A 1 3.04 -33.90 22.51
N VAL A 2 2.49 -33.79 21.30
CA VAL A 2 2.46 -32.51 20.56
C VAL A 2 1.01 -32.16 20.27
N LEU A 3 0.37 -31.48 21.23
CA LEU A 3 -0.94 -30.86 21.04
C LEU A 3 -0.93 -29.49 21.72
N GLN A 4 -0.27 -28.53 21.05
CA GLN A 4 -0.57 -27.11 21.19
C GLN A 4 -0.66 -26.50 19.79
N ARG A 5 -1.75 -26.82 19.09
CA ARG A 5 -2.24 -26.01 17.98
C ARG A 5 -3.71 -25.80 18.22
N LEU A 6 -4.07 -24.64 18.74
CA LEU A 6 -5.39 -24.05 18.64
C LEU A 6 -5.28 -22.59 19.13
N HIS A 7 -5.52 -21.65 18.20
CA HIS A 7 -5.77 -20.21 18.35
C HIS A 7 -4.61 -19.21 18.12
N LYS A 8 -4.36 -18.91 16.84
CA LYS A 8 -3.86 -17.67 16.21
C LYS A 8 -3.41 -18.10 14.81
N ASP A 9 -4.14 -17.90 13.72
CA ASP A 9 -4.67 -16.64 13.23
C ASP A 9 -5.95 -16.87 12.41
N ILE A 10 -6.97 -16.04 12.63
CA ILE A 10 -8.22 -16.06 11.85
C ILE A 10 -7.98 -15.48 10.43
N LEU A 11 -6.84 -14.83 10.21
CA LEU A 11 -6.48 -14.13 8.97
C LEU A 11 -5.15 -14.66 8.42
N ILE A 12 -5.06 -14.77 7.09
CA ILE A 12 -3.80 -15.06 6.41
C ILE A 12 -2.83 -13.87 6.56
N PRO A 13 -1.53 -14.10 6.73
CA PRO A 13 -0.55 -13.03 6.75
C PRO A 13 -0.41 -12.42 5.35
N PRO A 14 -0.08 -11.12 5.23
CA PRO A 14 0.25 -10.50 3.96
C PRO A 14 1.44 -11.20 3.28
N TYR A 15 1.46 -11.19 1.95
CA TYR A 15 2.62 -11.68 1.20
C TYR A 15 3.85 -10.80 1.50
N GLY A 16 4.97 -11.44 1.84
CA GLY A 16 6.17 -10.74 2.35
C GLY A 16 6.15 -10.40 3.85
N GLY A 17 5.11 -10.82 4.59
CA GLY A 17 5.04 -10.68 6.05
C GLY A 17 4.63 -9.30 6.58
N ARG A 18 4.39 -8.33 5.68
CA ARG A 18 3.90 -6.99 6.01
C ARG A 18 2.96 -6.50 4.91
N LEU A 19 1.83 -5.92 5.31
CA LEU A 19 0.96 -5.19 4.40
C LEU A 19 1.60 -3.83 4.11
N VAL A 20 1.96 -3.59 2.86
CA VAL A 20 2.49 -2.29 2.43
C VAL A 20 1.36 -1.27 2.43
N ASN A 21 1.61 -0.08 2.95
CA ASN A 21 0.70 1.06 2.86
C ASN A 21 1.50 2.25 2.34
N LEU A 22 1.17 2.72 1.12
CA LEU A 22 1.87 3.85 0.49
C LEU A 22 1.08 5.15 0.61
N LEU A 23 -0.02 5.17 1.37
CA LEU A 23 -0.73 6.40 1.69
C LEU A 23 0.09 7.19 2.71
N VAL A 24 0.25 8.47 2.41
CA VAL A 24 0.90 9.44 3.29
C VAL A 24 -0.03 9.86 4.43
N SER A 25 0.55 10.33 5.52
CA SER A 25 -0.19 10.99 6.61
C SER A 25 -0.87 12.29 6.13
N GLU A 26 -1.82 12.80 6.92
CA GLU A 26 -2.48 14.07 6.60
C GLU A 26 -1.51 15.27 6.70
N GLU A 27 -0.47 15.16 7.53
CA GLU A 27 0.62 16.13 7.64
C GLU A 27 1.44 16.15 6.33
N GLU A 28 1.97 15.01 5.89
CA GLU A 28 2.75 14.87 4.66
C GLU A 28 1.95 15.26 3.40
N LYS A 29 0.64 15.02 3.41
CA LYS A 29 -0.27 15.39 2.31
C LYS A 29 -0.31 16.89 2.08
N LYS A 30 -0.15 17.73 3.12
CA LYS A 30 -0.07 19.19 2.96
C LYS A 30 1.21 19.58 2.23
N GLU A 31 2.34 19.05 2.67
CA GLU A 31 3.66 19.29 2.06
C GLU A 31 3.69 18.83 0.60
N LEU A 32 3.09 17.67 0.30
CA LEU A 32 2.98 17.20 -1.08
C LEU A 32 2.12 18.11 -1.94
N LYS A 33 1.00 18.61 -1.43
CA LYS A 33 0.14 19.55 -2.18
C LYS A 33 0.87 20.83 -2.56
N GLU A 34 1.75 21.33 -1.71
CA GLU A 34 2.59 22.50 -2.02
C GLU A 34 3.65 22.20 -3.09
N ARG A 35 4.13 20.95 -3.15
CA ARG A 35 5.14 20.51 -4.13
C ARG A 35 4.57 20.15 -5.51
N ILE A 36 3.34 19.63 -5.58
CA ILE A 36 2.67 19.16 -6.82
C ILE A 36 2.79 20.14 -8.00
N PRO A 37 2.58 21.47 -7.85
CA PRO A 37 2.65 22.42 -8.97
C PRO A 37 4.01 22.48 -9.67
N TYR A 38 5.08 22.06 -8.99
CA TYR A 38 6.44 22.07 -9.50
C TYR A 38 6.89 20.71 -10.06
N LEU A 39 6.02 19.70 -10.04
CA LEU A 39 6.31 18.36 -10.55
C LEU A 39 5.82 18.18 -11.99
N ARG A 40 6.50 17.31 -12.73
CA ARG A 40 6.03 16.88 -14.05
C ARG A 40 4.81 15.99 -13.89
N SER A 41 3.73 16.30 -14.61
CA SER A 41 2.53 15.48 -14.67
C SER A 41 2.63 14.45 -15.78
N ILE A 42 2.09 13.26 -15.52
CA ILE A 42 1.93 12.18 -16.50
C ILE A 42 0.46 11.77 -16.46
N GLN A 43 -0.22 11.82 -17.61
CA GLN A 43 -1.60 11.37 -17.70
C GLN A 43 -1.63 9.84 -17.76
N LEU A 44 -2.42 9.24 -16.86
CA LEU A 44 -2.63 7.80 -16.82
C LEU A 44 -4.00 7.44 -17.38
N SER A 45 -4.09 6.23 -17.95
CA SER A 45 -5.39 5.62 -18.28
C SER A 45 -6.02 5.03 -17.03
N ASN A 46 -7.34 4.83 -17.06
CA ASN A 46 -8.06 4.26 -15.91
C ASN A 46 -7.52 2.90 -15.47
N ARG A 47 -6.99 2.08 -16.39
CA ARG A 47 -6.39 0.79 -16.06
C ARG A 47 -5.16 0.95 -15.16
N PHE A 48 -4.28 1.91 -15.48
CA PHE A 48 -3.10 2.17 -14.65
C PHE A 48 -3.45 2.82 -13.32
N VAL A 49 -4.56 3.58 -13.25
CA VAL A 49 -5.06 4.10 -11.96
C VAL A 49 -5.45 2.97 -11.03
N CYS A 50 -6.13 1.91 -11.52
CA CYS A 50 -6.43 0.74 -10.70
C CYS A 50 -5.16 0.08 -10.15
N ASP A 51 -4.11 -0.04 -10.95
CA ASP A 51 -2.84 -0.62 -10.50
C ASP A 51 -2.18 0.26 -9.42
N LEU A 52 -2.27 1.59 -9.54
CA LEU A 52 -1.81 2.52 -8.50
C LEU A 52 -2.61 2.37 -7.20
N GLU A 53 -3.93 2.14 -7.27
CA GLU A 53 -4.75 1.88 -6.08
C GLU A 53 -4.37 0.55 -5.41
N MET A 54 -4.11 -0.49 -6.20
CA MET A 54 -3.65 -1.79 -5.70
C MET A 54 -2.29 -1.68 -5.00
N LEU A 55 -1.36 -0.88 -5.53
CA LEU A 55 -0.10 -0.55 -4.87
C LEU A 55 -0.34 0.24 -3.58
N ALA A 56 -1.12 1.32 -3.66
CA ALA A 56 -1.33 2.23 -2.54
C ALA A 56 -1.91 1.55 -1.29
N THR A 57 -2.81 0.60 -1.52
CA THR A 57 -3.53 -0.14 -0.47
C THR A 57 -2.88 -1.46 -0.06
N GLY A 58 -1.75 -1.83 -0.67
CA GLY A 58 -0.99 -3.02 -0.30
C GLY A 58 -1.49 -4.32 -0.92
N ALA A 59 -2.42 -4.28 -1.86
CA ALA A 59 -2.89 -5.47 -2.59
C ALA A 59 -1.74 -6.15 -3.36
N PHE A 60 -0.72 -5.38 -3.75
CA PHE A 60 0.51 -5.86 -4.38
C PHE A 60 1.70 -6.00 -3.43
N SER A 61 1.47 -6.07 -2.11
CA SER A 61 2.56 -6.37 -1.16
C SER A 61 3.35 -7.61 -1.64
N PRO A 62 4.69 -7.60 -1.63
CA PRO A 62 5.58 -6.66 -0.93
C PRO A 62 6.05 -5.45 -1.76
N LEU A 63 5.45 -5.16 -2.92
CA LEU A 63 5.91 -4.05 -3.76
C LEU A 63 5.75 -2.70 -3.04
N ASP A 64 6.81 -1.90 -3.03
CA ASP A 64 6.87 -0.60 -2.35
C ASP A 64 7.48 0.55 -3.19
N ARG A 65 8.01 0.28 -4.39
CA ARG A 65 8.66 1.26 -5.30
C ARG A 65 8.57 0.85 -6.77
#